data_AF-A0A1F6CA33-F1
#
_entry.id   AF-A0A1F6CA33-F1
#
_cell.length_a   1.000
_cell.length_b   1.000
_cell.length_c   1.000
_cell.angle_alpha   90.00
_cell.angle_beta   90.00
_cell.angle_gamma   90.00
#
_symmetry.space_group_name_H-M   'P 1'
#
loop_
_entity.id
_entity.type
_entity.pdbx_description
1 polymer ?
#
loop_
_entity_poly.entity_id
_entity_poly.type
_entity_poly.pdbx_seq_one_letter_code
_entity_poly.pdbx_strand_id
1 'polypeptide(L)'
;MASKIEKVFDTPGPHPNGLQATPDGIWILDQHSNQVHLVSYEGKVLKALDTASDRGSGVTEVGAALWLASTYSREILKVDRASGATLAAFPTPGASKTGAHGLEWRDGKLWMAVPPSATIYQIDAENGFAVLHTIPAPGNRPHGIAWDGDDLWCVETNLRAIFRLSVRDGAILRKVEVPEPAPEPHGMTIWDGCFWYCDAGSRAVCRMPL
;
A
#
# COMPACT_ATOMS: atom_id res chain seq x y z
N MET A 1 14.42 -18.53 -15.25
CA MET A 1 15.04 -17.22 -15.48
C MET A 1 14.54 -16.29 -14.38
N ALA A 2 15.40 -15.47 -13.77
CA ALA A 2 14.93 -14.46 -12.81
C ALA A 2 13.95 -13.51 -13.52
N SER A 3 12.80 -13.21 -12.90
CA SER A 3 11.86 -12.22 -13.41
C SER A 3 12.58 -10.87 -13.52
N LYS A 4 12.53 -10.26 -14.71
CA LYS A 4 13.20 -8.98 -14.94
C LYS A 4 12.39 -7.87 -14.24
N ILE A 5 13.02 -7.20 -13.28
CA ILE A 5 12.50 -5.97 -12.68
C ILE A 5 12.79 -4.81 -13.64
N GLU A 6 11.77 -4.03 -13.95
CA GLU A 6 11.86 -2.86 -14.82
C GLU A 6 11.54 -1.60 -14.01
N LYS A 7 12.47 -0.64 -13.92
CA LYS A 7 12.16 0.72 -13.50
C LYS A 7 11.39 1.40 -14.62
N VAL A 8 10.20 1.91 -14.32
CA VAL A 8 9.29 2.52 -15.31
C VAL A 8 9.42 4.04 -15.29
N PHE A 9 9.30 4.65 -14.11
CA PHE A 9 9.41 6.10 -13.91
C PHE A 9 9.83 6.44 -12.48
N ASP A 10 10.05 7.72 -12.20
CA ASP A 10 10.25 8.24 -10.84
C ASP A 10 8.98 8.94 -10.34
N THR A 11 8.63 8.73 -9.07
CA THR A 11 7.44 9.34 -8.49
C THR A 11 7.53 10.87 -8.48
N PRO A 12 6.39 11.59 -8.53
CA PRO A 12 6.39 13.05 -8.44
C PRO A 12 6.88 13.55 -7.08
N GLY A 13 6.42 12.89 -6.02
CA GLY A 13 6.84 13.13 -4.64
C GLY A 13 8.24 12.57 -4.34
N PRO A 14 8.94 13.14 -3.36
CA PRO A 14 10.33 12.80 -3.04
C PRO A 14 10.48 11.50 -2.23
N HIS A 15 9.42 10.93 -1.68
CA HIS A 15 9.46 9.78 -0.79
C HIS A 15 8.15 8.95 -0.84
N PRO A 16 7.91 8.22 -1.94
CA PRO A 16 6.68 7.44 -2.12
C PRO A 16 6.64 6.27 -1.15
N ASN A 17 5.47 6.00 -0.55
CA ASN A 17 5.35 4.93 0.44
C ASN A 17 4.10 4.04 0.29
N GLY A 18 3.11 4.44 -0.51
CA GLY A 18 2.02 3.55 -0.92
C GLY A 18 1.64 3.70 -2.36
N LEU A 19 1.15 2.60 -2.93
CA LEU A 19 0.66 2.50 -4.29
C LEU A 19 -0.68 1.80 -4.32
N GLN A 20 -1.56 2.24 -5.21
CA GLN A 20 -2.67 1.42 -5.69
C GLN A 20 -2.90 1.68 -7.17
N ALA A 21 -2.96 0.62 -7.96
CA ALA A 21 -3.29 0.69 -9.37
C ALA A 21 -4.81 0.62 -9.57
N THR A 22 -5.31 1.42 -10.50
CA THR A 22 -6.70 1.47 -10.94
C THR A 22 -6.74 1.58 -12.47
N PRO A 23 -7.90 1.44 -13.11
CA PRO A 23 -8.04 1.72 -14.55
C PRO A 23 -7.60 3.13 -14.96
N ASP A 24 -7.71 4.11 -14.05
CA ASP A 24 -7.37 5.51 -14.32
C ASP A 24 -5.85 5.79 -14.23
N GLY A 25 -5.10 4.92 -13.56
CA GLY A 25 -3.67 5.10 -13.30
C GLY A 25 -3.24 4.51 -11.96
N ILE A 26 -2.12 5.01 -11.42
CA ILE A 26 -1.57 4.59 -10.13
C ILE A 26 -1.70 5.73 -9.15
N TRP A 27 -2.41 5.50 -8.05
CA TRP A 27 -2.35 6.36 -6.87
C TRP A 27 -1.04 6.14 -6.13
N ILE A 28 -0.37 7.22 -5.78
CA ILE A 28 0.90 7.22 -5.05
C ILE A 28 0.79 8.20 -3.88
N LEU A 29 0.88 7.68 -2.65
CA LEU A 29 0.93 8.50 -1.44
C LEU A 29 2.38 8.69 -1.01
N ASP A 30 2.77 9.96 -0.85
CA ASP A 30 4.12 10.37 -0.48
C ASP A 30 4.22 10.67 1.02
N GLN A 31 5.20 10.09 1.72
CA GLN A 31 5.33 10.30 3.17
C GLN A 31 6.08 11.59 3.54
N HIS A 32 6.68 12.28 2.59
CA HIS A 32 7.36 13.54 2.88
C HIS A 32 6.43 14.74 2.67
N SER A 33 5.77 14.81 1.52
CA SER A 33 4.84 15.89 1.19
C SER A 33 3.42 15.65 1.70
N ASN A 34 3.08 14.40 2.08
CA ASN A 34 1.72 13.97 2.42
C ASN A 34 0.69 14.20 1.30
N GLN A 35 1.17 14.40 0.07
CA GLN A 35 0.31 14.49 -1.10
C GLN A 35 0.04 13.10 -1.68
N VAL A 36 -1.19 12.92 -2.18
CA VAL A 36 -1.55 11.75 -2.98
C VAL A 36 -1.66 12.17 -4.45
N HIS A 37 -0.94 11.45 -5.30
CA HIS A 37 -0.87 11.71 -6.74
C HIS A 37 -1.55 10.58 -7.50
N LEU A 38 -2.37 10.91 -8.51
CA LEU A 38 -2.74 9.96 -9.56
C LEU A 38 -1.77 10.16 -10.72
N VAL A 39 -1.10 9.10 -11.14
CA VAL A 39 -0.17 9.13 -12.28
C VAL A 39 -0.58 8.12 -13.36
N SER A 40 -0.27 8.39 -14.63
CA SER A 40 -0.41 7.38 -15.69
C SER A 40 0.61 6.25 -15.48
N TYR A 41 0.43 5.13 -16.18
CA TYR A 41 1.37 4.01 -16.14
C TYR A 41 2.76 4.36 -16.75
N GLU A 42 2.86 5.48 -17.44
CA GLU A 42 4.10 6.09 -17.95
C GLU A 42 4.67 7.18 -17.03
N GLY A 43 4.04 7.43 -15.87
CA GLY A 43 4.51 8.38 -14.86
C GLY A 43 4.06 9.83 -15.04
N LYS A 44 3.12 10.12 -15.94
CA LYS A 44 2.56 11.47 -16.08
C LYS A 44 1.62 11.78 -14.92
N VAL A 45 1.83 12.89 -14.20
CA VAL A 45 0.90 13.35 -13.17
C VAL A 45 -0.44 13.74 -13.81
N LEU A 46 -1.50 13.06 -13.40
CA LEU A 46 -2.88 13.32 -13.79
C LEU A 46 -3.61 14.12 -12.72
N LYS A 47 -3.25 13.91 -11.45
CA LYS A 47 -3.81 14.61 -10.31
C LYS A 47 -2.81 14.70 -9.16
N ALA A 48 -2.88 15.76 -8.39
CA ALA A 48 -2.23 15.90 -7.09
C ALA A 48 -3.25 16.46 -6.09
N LEU A 49 -3.30 15.89 -4.89
CA LEU A 49 -4.18 16.29 -3.81
C LEU A 49 -3.36 16.46 -2.54
N ASP A 50 -3.56 17.59 -1.87
CA ASP A 50 -3.10 17.76 -0.50
C ASP A 50 -4.01 16.95 0.44
N THR A 51 -3.42 16.32 1.45
CA THR A 51 -4.16 15.51 2.41
C THR A 51 -3.77 15.89 3.83
N ALA A 52 -4.63 15.57 4.79
CA ALA A 52 -4.32 15.75 6.21
C ALA A 52 -3.47 14.60 6.79
N SER A 53 -2.97 13.68 5.96
CA SER A 53 -2.13 12.58 6.45
C SER A 53 -0.80 13.10 7.01
N ASP A 54 -0.25 12.38 7.97
CA ASP A 54 1.08 12.64 8.54
C ASP A 54 1.98 11.43 8.29
N ARG A 55 3.00 11.63 7.45
CA ARG A 55 3.88 10.59 6.91
C ARG A 55 3.09 9.47 6.23
N GLY A 56 2.16 9.88 5.36
CA GLY A 56 1.23 8.98 4.68
C GLY A 56 1.92 7.78 4.01
N SER A 57 1.32 6.59 4.13
CA SER A 57 1.85 5.36 3.52
C SER A 57 0.82 4.71 2.60
N GLY A 58 -0.07 3.85 3.10
CA GLY A 58 -1.00 3.09 2.25
C GLY A 58 -2.09 3.96 1.63
N VAL A 59 -2.57 3.56 0.45
CA VAL A 59 -3.66 4.21 -0.28
C VAL A 59 -4.55 3.15 -0.93
N THR A 60 -5.87 3.31 -0.91
CA THR A 60 -6.81 2.51 -1.71
C THR A 60 -8.04 3.33 -2.12
N GLU A 61 -8.51 3.20 -3.36
CA GLU A 61 -9.64 3.89 -3.95
C GLU A 61 -10.92 3.06 -3.83
N VAL A 62 -11.99 3.68 -3.35
CA VAL A 62 -13.33 3.08 -3.24
C VAL A 62 -14.37 4.12 -3.67
N GLY A 63 -14.82 4.02 -4.91
CA GLY A 63 -15.80 4.95 -5.48
C GLY A 63 -15.31 6.40 -5.46
N ALA A 64 -16.04 7.27 -4.77
CA ALA A 64 -15.69 8.69 -4.65
C ALA A 64 -14.69 9.01 -3.51
N ALA A 65 -14.17 7.99 -2.82
CA ALA A 65 -13.24 8.15 -1.71
C ALA A 65 -11.89 7.48 -1.98
N LEU A 66 -10.85 8.06 -1.38
CA LEU A 66 -9.58 7.40 -1.10
C LEU A 66 -9.55 7.04 0.38
N TRP A 67 -8.94 5.92 0.73
CA TRP A 67 -8.57 5.58 2.09
C TRP A 67 -7.06 5.63 2.22
N LEU A 68 -6.56 6.41 3.17
CA LEU A 68 -5.14 6.66 3.35
C LEU A 68 -4.70 6.20 4.73
N ALA A 69 -3.54 5.56 4.84
CA ALA A 69 -2.90 5.31 6.12
C ALA A 69 -2.05 6.52 6.50
N SER A 70 -2.46 7.23 7.55
CA SER A 70 -1.72 8.34 8.16
C SER A 70 -0.82 7.77 9.26
N THR A 71 0.40 7.40 8.88
CA THR A 71 1.29 6.56 9.68
C THR A 71 1.65 7.19 11.03
N TYR A 72 1.86 8.50 11.11
CA TYR A 72 2.31 9.15 12.34
C TYR A 72 1.15 9.71 13.19
N SER A 73 0.01 10.07 12.57
CA SER A 73 -1.23 10.32 13.35
C SER A 73 -1.86 9.03 13.87
N ARG A 74 -1.50 7.89 13.26
CA ARG A 74 -1.96 6.51 13.58
C ARG A 74 -3.43 6.31 13.26
N GLU A 75 -3.87 6.95 12.19
CA GLU A 75 -5.25 6.91 11.73
C GLU A 75 -5.33 6.41 10.30
N ILE A 76 -6.46 5.83 9.97
CA ILE A 76 -6.89 5.61 8.60
C ILE A 76 -7.86 6.74 8.25
N LEU A 77 -7.54 7.49 7.21
CA LEU A 77 -8.32 8.63 6.75
C LEU A 77 -9.18 8.21 5.55
N LYS A 78 -10.49 8.42 5.63
CA LYS A 78 -11.37 8.44 4.45
C LYS A 78 -11.33 9.85 3.87
N VAL A 79 -10.92 9.97 2.63
CA VAL A 79 -10.62 11.23 1.95
C VAL A 79 -11.48 11.34 0.70
N ASP A 80 -12.02 12.52 0.44
CA ASP A 80 -12.72 12.82 -0.80
C ASP A 80 -11.74 12.77 -1.98
N ARG A 81 -12.00 11.88 -2.95
CA ARG A 81 -11.13 11.68 -4.12
C ARG A 81 -11.06 12.92 -5.00
N ALA A 82 -12.07 13.79 -4.96
CA ALA A 82 -12.11 14.98 -5.81
C ALA A 82 -11.18 16.08 -5.28
N SER A 83 -11.18 16.32 -3.97
CA SER A 83 -10.59 17.50 -3.32
C SER A 83 -9.42 17.21 -2.37
N GLY A 84 -9.28 15.97 -1.88
CA GLY A 84 -8.30 15.65 -0.82
C GLY A 84 -8.81 15.95 0.60
N ALA A 85 -10.04 16.45 0.75
CA ALA A 85 -10.62 16.73 2.06
C ALA A 85 -10.85 15.45 2.88
N THR A 86 -10.50 15.46 4.16
CA THR A 86 -10.78 14.33 5.05
C THR A 86 -12.25 14.32 5.43
N LEU A 87 -12.92 13.21 5.12
CA LEU A 87 -14.34 12.96 5.39
C LEU A 87 -14.55 12.24 6.72
N ALA A 88 -13.62 11.37 7.09
CA ALA A 88 -13.60 10.66 8.36
C ALA A 88 -12.18 10.19 8.70
N ALA A 89 -11.92 9.96 9.99
CA ALA A 89 -10.67 9.41 10.49
C ALA A 89 -10.98 8.31 11.51
N PHE A 90 -10.19 7.23 11.48
CA PHE A 90 -10.39 6.07 12.32
C PHE A 90 -9.05 5.65 12.94
N PRO A 91 -9.01 5.29 14.24
CA PRO A 91 -7.80 4.75 14.84
C PRO A 91 -7.33 3.49 14.12
N THR A 92 -6.03 3.38 13.86
CA THR A 92 -5.45 2.17 13.27
C THR A 92 -5.40 1.06 14.34
N PRO A 93 -6.03 -0.11 14.10
CA PRO A 93 -5.89 -1.28 14.98
C PRO A 93 -4.44 -1.74 15.08
N GLY A 94 -3.99 -2.11 16.28
CA GLY A 94 -2.62 -2.57 16.50
C GLY A 94 -1.53 -1.50 16.31
N ALA A 95 -1.91 -0.22 16.19
CA ALA A 95 -0.95 0.88 16.19
C ALA A 95 -0.28 1.05 17.55
N SER A 96 0.91 1.67 17.53
CA SER A 96 1.66 2.01 18.74
C SER A 96 2.41 3.33 18.53
N LYS A 97 3.72 3.25 18.23
CA LYS A 97 4.54 4.41 17.85
C LYS A 97 4.21 4.94 16.45
N THR A 98 3.75 4.07 15.56
CA THR A 98 3.27 4.40 14.20
C THR A 98 1.97 3.63 13.91
N GLY A 99 1.39 3.84 12.73
CA GLY A 99 0.15 3.24 12.24
C GLY A 99 0.37 2.24 11.09
N ALA A 100 -0.63 2.13 10.21
CA ALA A 100 -0.63 1.20 9.08
C ALA A 100 0.25 1.70 7.93
N HIS A 101 0.74 0.78 7.11
CA HIS A 101 1.62 1.08 5.98
C HIS A 101 1.04 0.67 4.62
N GLY A 102 0.41 -0.50 4.50
CA GLY A 102 -0.26 -0.94 3.27
C GLY A 102 -1.77 -0.93 3.44
N LEU A 103 -2.51 -0.58 2.39
CA LEU A 103 -3.97 -0.64 2.33
C LEU A 103 -4.40 -1.26 1.01
N GLU A 104 -5.41 -2.12 1.04
CA GLU A 104 -6.14 -2.56 -0.16
C GLU A 104 -7.62 -2.78 0.17
N TRP A 105 -8.47 -2.61 -0.83
CA TRP A 105 -9.90 -2.89 -0.70
C TRP A 105 -10.24 -4.18 -1.44
N ARG A 106 -10.98 -5.08 -0.79
CA ARG A 106 -11.48 -6.31 -1.42
C ARG A 106 -12.81 -6.71 -0.81
N ASP A 107 -13.77 -7.04 -1.69
CA ASP A 107 -15.06 -7.61 -1.31
C ASP A 107 -15.80 -6.79 -0.22
N GLY A 108 -15.74 -5.46 -0.34
CA GLY A 108 -16.38 -4.54 0.60
C GLY A 108 -15.68 -4.46 1.96
N LYS A 109 -14.40 -4.82 2.03
CA LYS A 109 -13.58 -4.81 3.25
C LYS A 109 -12.25 -4.12 3.00
N LEU A 110 -11.81 -3.38 4.01
CA LEU A 110 -10.49 -2.75 4.00
C LEU A 110 -9.48 -3.71 4.63
N TRP A 111 -8.41 -3.99 3.93
CA TRP A 111 -7.27 -4.73 4.45
C TRP A 111 -6.11 -3.79 4.71
N MET A 112 -5.38 -4.01 5.80
CA MET A 112 -4.25 -3.16 6.15
C MET A 112 -3.10 -3.91 6.80
N ALA A 113 -1.89 -3.62 6.35
CA ALA A 113 -0.65 -4.08 6.99
C ALA A 113 -0.20 -3.08 8.05
N VAL A 114 0.01 -3.55 9.29
CA VAL A 114 0.35 -2.70 10.44
C VAL A 114 1.67 -3.18 11.07
N PRO A 115 2.81 -2.54 10.73
CA PRO A 115 4.12 -2.94 11.23
C PRO A 115 4.26 -2.99 12.76
N PRO A 116 3.74 -2.01 13.53
CA PRO A 116 3.87 -2.03 14.98
C PRO A 116 3.33 -3.29 15.68
N SER A 117 2.37 -3.98 15.05
CA SER A 117 1.80 -5.24 15.56
C SER A 117 2.17 -6.46 14.72
N ALA A 118 3.00 -6.30 13.68
CA ALA A 118 3.37 -7.36 12.74
C ALA A 118 2.14 -8.17 12.24
N THR A 119 1.05 -7.47 11.96
CA THR A 119 -0.26 -8.08 11.68
C THR A 119 -0.89 -7.41 10.47
N ILE A 120 -1.63 -8.20 9.68
CA ILE A 120 -2.53 -7.71 8.65
C ILE A 120 -3.96 -7.86 9.17
N TYR A 121 -4.73 -6.78 9.11
CA TYR A 121 -6.10 -6.70 9.61
C TYR A 121 -7.09 -6.60 8.45
N GLN A 122 -8.21 -7.30 8.57
CA GLN A 122 -9.40 -7.08 7.75
C GLN A 122 -10.43 -6.29 8.58
N ILE A 123 -10.92 -5.19 8.01
CA ILE A 123 -11.77 -4.22 8.69
C ILE A 123 -13.12 -4.10 7.97
N ASP A 124 -14.19 -4.03 8.76
CA ASP A 124 -15.49 -3.55 8.32
C ASP A 124 -15.50 -2.02 8.31
N ALA A 125 -15.00 -1.44 7.23
CA ALA A 125 -14.88 0.01 7.09
C ALA A 125 -16.24 0.72 6.90
N GLU A 126 -17.31 -0.01 6.58
CA GLU A 126 -18.65 0.55 6.39
C GLU A 126 -19.50 0.49 7.67
N ASN A 127 -19.24 -0.48 8.54
CA ASN A 127 -19.99 -0.66 9.78
C ASN A 127 -19.09 -0.54 11.02
N GLY A 128 -18.78 0.70 11.39
CA GLY A 128 -18.13 1.02 12.66
C GLY A 128 -16.63 0.73 12.74
N PHE A 129 -15.97 0.43 11.62
CA PHE A 129 -14.51 0.21 11.55
C PHE A 129 -14.03 -0.97 12.42
N ALA A 130 -14.86 -2.00 12.55
CA ALA A 130 -14.58 -3.16 13.39
C ALA A 130 -13.53 -4.08 12.75
N VAL A 131 -12.66 -4.67 13.56
CA VAL A 131 -11.76 -5.75 13.12
C VAL A 131 -12.59 -7.03 12.94
N LEU A 132 -12.57 -7.59 11.74
CA LEU A 132 -13.29 -8.83 11.42
C LEU A 132 -12.39 -10.06 11.49
N HIS A 133 -11.14 -9.90 11.04
CA HIS A 133 -10.18 -10.98 10.94
C HIS A 133 -8.76 -10.42 11.00
N THR A 134 -7.81 -11.26 11.41
CA THR A 134 -6.38 -10.93 11.40
C THR A 134 -5.54 -12.12 10.98
N ILE A 135 -4.41 -11.83 10.34
CA ILE A 135 -3.36 -12.80 10.05
C ILE A 135 -1.99 -12.20 10.41
N PRO A 136 -1.00 -13.02 10.78
CA PRO A 136 0.36 -12.52 10.96
C PRO A 136 0.91 -11.96 9.63
N ALA A 137 1.63 -10.85 9.74
CA ALA A 137 2.46 -10.36 8.65
C ALA A 137 3.73 -11.26 8.49
N PRO A 138 4.37 -11.27 7.31
CA PRO A 138 5.56 -12.10 7.07
C PRO A 138 6.83 -11.61 7.81
N GLY A 139 6.74 -10.50 8.53
CA GLY A 139 7.83 -9.88 9.28
C GLY A 139 7.36 -8.63 10.03
N ASN A 140 8.31 -7.79 10.43
CA ASN A 140 8.05 -6.64 11.33
C ASN A 140 7.98 -5.30 10.60
N ARG A 141 8.24 -5.25 9.29
CA ARG A 141 8.11 -4.07 8.45
C ARG A 141 7.26 -4.36 7.20
N PRO A 142 6.03 -4.89 7.36
CA PRO A 142 5.13 -5.08 6.23
C PRO A 142 4.70 -3.74 5.61
N HIS A 143 4.71 -3.64 4.29
CA HIS A 143 4.31 -2.41 3.57
C HIS A 143 3.14 -2.71 2.63
N GLY A 144 3.32 -2.48 1.32
CA GLY A 144 2.27 -2.66 0.33
C GLY A 144 1.70 -4.08 0.36
N ILE A 145 0.39 -4.17 0.16
CA ILE A 145 -0.34 -5.42 0.03
C ILE A 145 -1.08 -5.41 -1.30
N ALA A 146 -1.35 -6.57 -1.88
CA ALA A 146 -2.05 -6.68 -3.15
C ALA A 146 -2.74 -8.05 -3.28
N TRP A 147 -3.68 -8.17 -4.21
CA TRP A 147 -4.46 -9.40 -4.41
C TRP A 147 -4.07 -10.10 -5.72
N ASP A 148 -3.94 -11.43 -5.67
CA ASP A 148 -3.78 -12.31 -6.83
C ASP A 148 -4.70 -13.53 -6.67
N GLY A 149 -5.83 -13.53 -7.37
CA GLY A 149 -6.90 -14.48 -7.12
C GLY A 149 -7.38 -14.37 -5.67
N ASP A 150 -7.33 -15.46 -4.91
CA ASP A 150 -7.78 -15.51 -3.50
C ASP A 150 -6.67 -15.25 -2.47
N ASP A 151 -5.42 -15.13 -2.90
CA ASP A 151 -4.29 -14.97 -2.00
C ASP A 151 -3.85 -13.51 -1.90
N LEU A 152 -3.39 -13.14 -0.70
CA LEU A 152 -2.86 -11.83 -0.40
C LEU A 152 -1.34 -11.84 -0.56
N TRP A 153 -0.81 -10.89 -1.31
CA TRP A 153 0.62 -10.60 -1.34
C TRP A 153 0.96 -9.45 -0.40
N CYS A 154 2.09 -9.53 0.30
CA CYS A 154 2.57 -8.51 1.22
C CYS A 154 4.07 -8.30 1.03
N VAL A 155 4.48 -7.05 0.86
CA VAL A 155 5.89 -6.65 0.95
C VAL A 155 6.36 -6.77 2.39
N GLU A 156 7.53 -7.35 2.60
CA GLU A 156 8.33 -7.19 3.81
C GLU A 156 9.65 -6.52 3.41
N THR A 157 9.76 -5.24 3.76
CA THR A 157 10.83 -4.37 3.28
C THR A 157 12.20 -4.77 3.83
N ASN A 158 12.31 -5.11 5.11
CA ASN A 158 13.58 -5.48 5.73
C ASN A 158 14.17 -6.75 5.10
N LEU A 159 13.30 -7.64 4.62
CA LEU A 159 13.68 -8.87 3.93
C LEU A 159 13.83 -8.70 2.42
N ARG A 160 13.57 -7.49 1.88
CA ARG A 160 13.55 -7.19 0.44
C ARG A 160 12.77 -8.24 -0.35
N ALA A 161 11.59 -8.61 0.15
CA ALA A 161 10.83 -9.72 -0.41
C ALA A 161 9.32 -9.46 -0.37
N ILE A 162 8.62 -10.13 -1.26
CA ILE A 162 7.16 -10.10 -1.38
C ILE A 162 6.67 -11.52 -1.11
N PHE A 163 5.74 -11.64 -0.16
CA PHE A 163 5.24 -12.92 0.32
C PHE A 163 3.80 -13.10 -0.08
N ARG A 164 3.48 -14.25 -0.69
CA ARG A 164 2.10 -14.71 -0.88
C ARG A 164 1.66 -15.39 0.40
N LEU A 165 0.52 -14.99 0.93
CA LEU A 165 -0.01 -15.41 2.21
C LEU A 165 -1.40 -16.01 2.03
N SER A 166 -1.64 -17.10 2.75
CA SER A 166 -2.99 -17.62 2.98
C SER A 166 -3.77 -16.62 3.84
N VAL A 167 -4.91 -16.14 3.34
CA VAL A 167 -5.77 -15.22 4.10
C VAL A 167 -6.46 -15.85 5.30
N ARG A 168 -6.48 -17.18 5.39
CA ARG A 168 -7.09 -17.90 6.50
C ARG A 168 -6.28 -17.75 7.78
N ASP A 169 -4.95 -17.84 7.67
CA ASP A 169 -4.06 -18.04 8.82
C ASP A 169 -2.69 -17.34 8.68
N GLY A 170 -2.43 -16.66 7.56
CA GLY A 170 -1.15 -15.98 7.29
C GLY A 170 -0.01 -16.92 6.93
N ALA A 171 -0.29 -18.20 6.63
CA ALA A 171 0.74 -19.12 6.18
C ALA A 171 1.43 -18.60 4.91
N ILE A 172 2.76 -18.58 4.91
CA ILE A 172 3.56 -18.17 3.75
C ILE A 172 3.47 -19.27 2.69
N LEU A 173 2.87 -18.94 1.55
CA LEU A 173 2.69 -19.84 0.40
C LEU A 173 3.82 -19.69 -0.63
N ARG A 174 4.36 -18.47 -0.78
CA ARG A 174 5.45 -18.17 -1.71
C ARG A 174 6.25 -16.96 -1.23
N LYS A 175 7.53 -16.93 -1.58
CA LYS A 175 8.42 -15.78 -1.41
C LYS A 175 9.01 -15.40 -2.76
N VAL A 176 8.99 -14.12 -3.09
CA VAL A 176 9.69 -13.52 -4.24
C VAL A 176 10.69 -12.51 -3.69
N GLU A 177 11.97 -12.71 -4.01
CA GLU A 177 13.03 -11.80 -3.57
C GLU A 177 13.24 -10.67 -4.59
N VAL A 178 13.51 -9.47 -4.07
CA VAL A 178 13.91 -8.29 -4.84
C VAL A 178 15.40 -8.06 -4.61
N PRO A 179 16.28 -8.68 -5.40
CA PRO A 179 17.71 -8.68 -5.15
C PRO A 179 18.30 -7.27 -5.36
N GLU A 180 19.42 -6.99 -4.70
CA GLU A 180 20.24 -5.85 -5.10
C GLU A 180 20.82 -6.06 -6.50
N PRO A 181 21.02 -4.99 -7.31
CA PRO A 181 20.82 -3.59 -6.97
C PRO A 181 19.41 -3.05 -7.31
N ALA A 182 18.39 -3.89 -7.40
CA ALA A 182 17.04 -3.42 -7.73
C ALA A 182 16.49 -2.49 -6.63
N PRO A 183 15.61 -1.53 -6.97
CA PRO A 183 14.97 -0.67 -5.99
C PRO A 183 14.24 -1.47 -4.90
N GLU A 184 14.31 -1.01 -3.65
CA GLU A 184 13.73 -1.71 -2.49
C GLU A 184 12.19 -1.63 -2.50
N PRO A 185 11.46 -2.74 -2.31
CA PRO A 185 10.00 -2.67 -2.30
C PRO A 185 9.47 -2.01 -1.02
N HIS A 186 8.61 -0.99 -1.18
CA HIS A 186 7.80 -0.38 -0.12
C HIS A 186 6.30 -0.48 -0.49
N GLY A 187 5.73 0.58 -1.04
CA GLY A 187 4.35 0.58 -1.53
C GLY A 187 4.22 -0.38 -2.72
N MET A 188 3.15 -1.16 -2.78
CA MET A 188 2.94 -2.19 -3.79
C MET A 188 1.46 -2.36 -4.10
N THR A 189 1.18 -2.68 -5.35
CA THR A 189 -0.12 -3.13 -5.87
C THR A 189 0.12 -4.18 -6.97
N ILE A 190 -0.93 -4.83 -7.46
CA ILE A 190 -0.86 -5.73 -8.62
C ILE A 190 -1.73 -5.18 -9.74
N TRP A 191 -1.18 -5.09 -10.94
CA TRP A 191 -1.89 -4.66 -12.13
C TRP A 191 -1.31 -5.31 -13.38
N ASP A 192 -2.20 -5.79 -14.25
CA ASP A 192 -1.86 -6.39 -15.55
C ASP A 192 -0.77 -7.49 -15.43
N GLY A 193 -1.01 -8.44 -14.52
CA GLY A 193 -0.11 -9.57 -14.30
C GLY A 193 1.26 -9.22 -13.68
N CYS A 194 1.43 -7.99 -13.20
CA CYS A 194 2.68 -7.53 -12.61
C CYS A 194 2.48 -7.01 -11.19
N PHE A 195 3.47 -7.26 -10.33
CA PHE A 195 3.70 -6.40 -9.18
C PHE A 195 4.14 -5.04 -9.67
N TRP A 196 3.51 -3.99 -9.17
CA TRP A 196 3.98 -2.61 -9.26
C TRP A 196 4.35 -2.17 -7.87
N TYR A 197 5.56 -1.62 -7.69
CA TYR A 197 6.01 -1.16 -6.39
C TYR A 197 6.88 0.09 -6.50
N CYS A 198 7.01 0.83 -5.40
CA CYS A 198 7.97 1.93 -5.30
C CYS A 198 9.07 1.65 -4.30
N ASP A 199 10.18 2.35 -4.52
CA ASP A 199 11.24 2.52 -3.54
C ASP A 199 11.17 3.93 -2.96
N ALA A 200 11.06 3.98 -1.63
CA ALA A 200 10.90 5.20 -0.87
C ALA A 200 12.12 6.12 -0.96
N GLY A 201 13.33 5.57 -1.07
CA GLY A 201 14.58 6.34 -1.15
C GLY A 201 14.92 6.78 -2.57
N SER A 202 14.84 5.86 -3.55
CA SER A 202 15.22 6.15 -4.93
C SER A 202 14.12 6.80 -5.77
N ARG A 203 12.88 6.83 -5.27
CA ARG A 203 11.66 7.28 -5.97
C ARG A 203 11.25 6.43 -7.16
N ALA A 204 11.98 5.36 -7.44
CA ALA A 204 11.69 4.52 -8.59
C ALA A 204 10.35 3.80 -8.40
N VAL A 205 9.47 3.88 -9.40
CA VAL A 205 8.38 2.94 -9.59
C VAL A 205 8.86 1.85 -10.52
N CYS A 206 8.75 0.61 -10.06
CA CYS A 206 9.18 -0.57 -10.78
C CYS A 206 7.99 -1.50 -11.02
N ARG A 207 8.10 -2.34 -12.05
CA ARG A 207 7.23 -3.48 -12.23
C ARG A 207 8.00 -4.77 -12.45
N MET A 208 7.40 -5.88 -12.04
CA MET A 208 7.88 -7.23 -12.36
C MET A 208 6.71 -8.21 -12.50
N PRO A 209 6.80 -9.23 -13.37
CA PRO A 209 5.77 -10.26 -13.47
C PRO A 209 5.58 -11.05 -12.16
N LEU A 210 4.35 -11.55 -11.94
CA LEU A 210 3.95 -12.45 -10.84
C LEU A 210 4.66 -13.83 -10.87
#